data_AF-A0A2E0I7R5-F1
#
_entry.id   AF-A0A2E0I7R5-F1
#
_cell.length_a   1.000
_cell.length_b   1.000
_cell.length_c   1.000
_cell.angle_alpha   90.00
_cell.angle_beta   90.00
_cell.angle_gamma   90.00
#
_symmetry.space_group_name_H-M   'P 1'
#
loop_
_entity.id
_entity.type
_entity.pdbx_description
1 polymer ?
#
loop_
_entity_poly.entity_id
_entity_poly.type
_entity_poly.pdbx_seq_one_letter_code
_entity_poly.pdbx_strand_id
1 'polypeptide(L)'
;MVLSTYDLSLWEISRRALKSEKLKFSFDKRTKIDIQKLSNSISDSAPSIIIDVKKDVEGIKNQIMIFNDEKMIGVISKKEPKEIDCIWIPSSTKKFWEDFERRVLHLVEAGYPGCIGCGGPGKDDEWDEEENRIEFRKERN
;
A
#
# COMPACT_ATOMS: atom_id res chain seq x y z
N MET A 1 -18.91 -8.11 -9.63
CA MET A 1 -17.84 -7.44 -10.39
C MET A 1 -16.54 -8.07 -9.92
N VAL A 2 -15.78 -8.70 -10.81
CA VAL A 2 -14.48 -9.31 -10.45
C VAL A 2 -13.50 -8.17 -10.22
N LEU A 3 -12.81 -8.16 -9.07
CA LEU A 3 -11.79 -7.15 -8.77
C LEU A 3 -10.54 -7.44 -9.60
N SER A 4 -9.86 -6.39 -10.05
CA SER A 4 -8.60 -6.56 -10.76
C SER A 4 -7.48 -7.00 -9.82
N THR A 5 -6.44 -7.63 -10.36
CA THR A 5 -5.20 -7.98 -9.63
C THR A 5 -4.61 -6.75 -8.93
N TYR A 6 -4.68 -5.59 -9.60
CA TYR A 6 -4.31 -4.29 -9.04
C TYR A 6 -5.15 -3.91 -7.81
N ASP A 7 -6.48 -4.05 -7.88
CA ASP A 7 -7.37 -3.69 -6.78
C ASP A 7 -7.14 -4.54 -5.53
N LEU A 8 -6.90 -5.84 -5.72
CA LEU A 8 -6.58 -6.78 -4.64
C LEU A 8 -5.25 -6.42 -3.99
N SER A 9 -4.22 -6.17 -4.79
CA SER A 9 -2.91 -5.71 -4.30
C SER A 9 -3.03 -4.39 -3.51
N LEU A 10 -3.89 -3.48 -3.98
CA LEU A 10 -4.15 -2.21 -3.32
C LEU A 10 -4.87 -2.39 -1.97
N TRP A 11 -5.86 -3.30 -1.89
CA TRP A 11 -6.50 -3.64 -0.62
C TRP A 11 -5.48 -4.17 0.39
N GLU A 12 -4.64 -5.10 -0.04
CA GLU A 12 -3.69 -5.74 0.85
C GLU A 12 -2.61 -4.77 1.37
N ILE A 13 -2.02 -3.94 0.49
CA ILE A 13 -1.00 -2.98 0.94
C ILE A 13 -1.58 -1.92 1.88
N SER A 14 -2.82 -1.45 1.64
CA SER A 14 -3.51 -0.52 2.54
C SER A 14 -3.80 -1.16 3.91
N ARG A 15 -4.18 -2.44 3.93
CA ARG A 15 -4.36 -3.19 5.18
C ARG A 15 -3.07 -3.35 5.98
N ARG A 16 -1.95 -3.67 5.31
CA ARG A 16 -0.64 -3.78 5.96
C ARG A 16 -0.16 -2.43 6.48
N ALA A 17 -0.37 -1.36 5.73
CA ALA A 17 -0.03 -0.01 6.15
C ALA A 17 -0.77 0.40 7.44
N LEU A 18 -2.08 0.15 7.52
CA LEU A 18 -2.89 0.48 8.71
C LEU A 18 -2.61 -0.39 9.94
N LYS A 19 -2.00 -1.57 9.75
CA LYS A 19 -1.53 -2.45 10.84
C LYS A 19 -0.07 -2.18 11.24
N SER A 20 0.61 -1.27 10.56
CA SER A 20 2.01 -0.96 10.83
C SER A 20 2.14 0.01 12.00
N GLU A 21 3.14 -0.16 12.86
CA GLU A 21 3.42 0.80 13.93
C GLU A 21 4.25 1.98 13.42
N LYS A 22 5.19 1.70 12.50
CA LYS A 22 6.06 2.70 11.89
C LYS A 22 6.03 2.54 10.38
N LEU A 23 5.39 3.46 9.68
CA LEU A 23 5.22 3.39 8.24
C LEU A 23 6.18 4.34 7.54
N LYS A 24 7.16 3.81 6.81
CA LYS A 24 8.13 4.61 6.06
C LYS A 24 7.90 4.48 4.57
N PHE A 25 7.81 5.62 3.88
CA PHE A 25 7.75 5.69 2.42
C PHE A 25 9.07 6.22 1.87
N SER A 26 9.78 5.43 1.05
CA SER A 26 10.98 5.85 0.34
C SER A 26 10.68 6.04 -1.15
N PHE A 27 10.99 7.23 -1.68
CA PHE A 27 10.73 7.63 -3.06
C PHE A 27 11.66 8.76 -3.49
N ASP A 28 11.87 8.95 -4.80
CA ASP A 28 12.68 10.08 -5.29
C ASP A 28 11.98 11.44 -5.08
N LYS A 29 12.75 12.51 -4.82
CA LYS A 29 12.28 13.90 -4.61
C LYS A 29 11.31 14.43 -5.68
N ARG A 30 11.36 13.91 -6.91
CA ARG A 30 10.45 14.32 -8.00
C ARG A 30 9.04 13.74 -7.84
N THR A 31 8.90 12.70 -7.02
CA THR A 31 7.62 12.06 -6.74
C THR A 31 6.84 12.93 -5.78
N LYS A 32 5.78 13.56 -6.27
CA LYS A 32 4.90 14.42 -5.47
C LYS A 32 3.97 13.55 -4.63
N ILE A 33 4.39 13.25 -3.42
CA ILE A 33 3.65 12.47 -2.42
C ILE A 33 3.52 13.32 -1.17
N ASP A 34 2.31 13.41 -0.63
CA ASP A 34 2.03 14.16 0.58
C ASP A 34 1.77 13.23 1.76
N ILE A 35 2.87 12.83 2.41
CA ILE A 35 2.82 11.97 3.61
C ILE A 35 2.11 12.67 4.77
N GLN A 36 2.24 13.99 4.89
CA GLN A 36 1.63 14.72 6.00
C GLN A 36 0.12 14.72 5.86
N LYS A 37 -0.39 14.94 4.64
CA LYS A 37 -1.81 14.84 4.34
C LYS A 37 -2.35 13.46 4.69
N LEU A 38 -1.69 12.38 4.24
CA LEU A 38 -2.10 11.01 4.58
C LEU A 38 -2.15 10.81 6.09
N SER A 39 -1.08 11.18 6.80
CA SER A 39 -1.00 11.02 8.26
C SER A 39 -2.12 11.79 8.97
N ASN A 40 -2.38 13.03 8.58
CA ASN A 40 -3.46 13.84 9.17
C ASN A 40 -4.83 13.20 8.90
N SER A 41 -5.10 12.77 7.67
CA SER A 41 -6.38 12.18 7.32
C SER A 41 -6.65 10.85 8.06
N ILE A 42 -5.61 10.03 8.30
CA ILE A 42 -5.76 8.83 9.14
C ILE A 42 -6.10 9.22 10.58
N SER A 43 -5.36 10.16 11.17
CA SER A 43 -5.58 10.61 12.55
C SER A 43 -6.95 11.26 12.76
N ASP A 44 -7.43 12.02 11.78
CA ASP A 44 -8.73 12.67 11.82
C ASP A 44 -9.88 11.64 11.74
N SER A 45 -9.74 10.63 10.87
CA SER A 45 -10.78 9.61 10.66
C SER A 45 -10.77 8.50 11.71
N ALA A 46 -9.61 8.09 12.22
CA ALA A 46 -9.48 7.13 13.32
C ALA A 46 -8.34 7.50 14.27
N PRO A 47 -8.62 8.32 15.29
CA PRO A 47 -7.63 8.72 16.31
C PRO A 47 -7.04 7.55 17.11
N SER A 48 -7.70 6.38 17.09
CA SER A 48 -7.23 5.15 17.74
C SER A 48 -6.10 4.45 16.98
N ILE A 49 -5.88 4.80 15.71
CA ILE A 49 -4.80 4.26 14.88
C ILE A 49 -3.57 5.12 15.10
N ILE A 50 -2.56 4.58 15.78
CA ILE A 50 -1.31 5.27 16.09
C ILE A 50 -0.22 4.71 15.18
N ILE A 51 0.15 5.47 14.14
CA ILE A 51 1.19 5.10 13.17
C ILE A 51 2.19 6.25 13.05
N ASP A 52 3.47 5.95 13.26
CA ASP A 52 4.55 6.90 12.98
C ASP A 52 4.86 6.89 11.47
N VAL A 53 4.37 7.89 10.74
CA VAL A 53 4.53 7.97 9.28
C VAL A 53 5.73 8.84 8.90
N LYS A 54 6.72 8.24 8.21
CA LYS A 54 7.96 8.90 7.78
C LYS A 54 8.13 8.87 6.27
N LYS A 55 8.86 9.87 5.76
CA LYS A 55 9.26 9.95 4.35
C LYS A 55 10.77 9.93 4.20
N ASP A 56 11.22 9.32 3.13
CA ASP A 56 12.60 9.19 2.73
C ASP A 56 12.70 9.57 1.25
N VAL A 57 13.33 10.71 0.98
CA VAL A 57 13.34 11.30 -0.37
C VAL A 57 14.57 10.90 -1.18
N GLU A 58 15.38 9.97 -0.67
CA GLU A 58 16.59 9.44 -1.30
C GLU A 58 16.32 8.09 -1.99
N GLY A 59 15.04 7.77 -2.18
CA GLY A 59 14.61 6.54 -2.82
C GLY A 59 14.85 6.50 -4.34
N ILE A 60 14.45 5.38 -4.93
CA ILE A 60 14.66 5.12 -6.35
C ILE A 60 13.67 5.92 -7.21
N LYS A 61 14.16 6.48 -8.31
CA LYS A 61 13.36 7.23 -9.27
C LYS A 61 12.21 6.38 -9.83
N ASN A 62 11.01 6.97 -9.89
CA ASN A 62 9.78 6.33 -10.37
C ASN A 62 9.39 5.06 -9.59
N GLN A 63 9.82 4.96 -8.33
CA GLN A 63 9.41 3.89 -7.43
C GLN A 63 8.95 4.45 -6.10
N ILE A 64 8.05 3.73 -5.43
CA ILE A 64 7.73 3.93 -4.02
C ILE A 64 8.02 2.61 -3.32
N MET A 65 8.84 2.66 -2.29
CA MET A 65 9.08 1.54 -1.39
C MET A 65 8.40 1.84 -0.07
N ILE A 66 7.62 0.88 0.44
CA ILE A 66 6.84 1.01 1.67
C ILE A 66 7.41 0.03 2.69
N PHE A 67 7.74 0.53 3.86
CA PHE A 67 8.31 -0.24 4.95
C PHE A 67 7.44 -0.14 6.20
N ASN A 68 7.31 -1.26 6.90
CA ASN A 68 6.91 -1.29 8.29
C ASN A 68 8.19 -1.45 9.13
N ASP A 69 8.59 -0.39 9.82
CA ASP A 69 9.90 -0.27 10.48
C ASP A 69 11.05 -0.49 9.47
N GLU A 70 11.83 -1.56 9.60
CA GLU A 70 12.90 -1.93 8.65
C GLU A 70 12.44 -2.95 7.58
N LYS A 71 11.26 -3.57 7.75
CA LYS A 71 10.76 -4.59 6.83
C LYS A 71 10.03 -3.95 5.64
N MET A 72 10.48 -4.25 4.43
CA MET A 72 9.78 -3.85 3.21
C MET A 72 8.47 -4.64 3.08
N ILE A 73 7.34 -3.93 3.05
CA ILE A 73 6.00 -4.54 2.92
C ILE A 73 5.40 -4.36 1.51
N GLY A 74 5.89 -3.40 0.72
CA GLY A 74 5.45 -3.21 -0.65
C GLY A 74 6.37 -2.34 -1.50
N VAL A 75 6.32 -2.58 -2.81
CA VAL A 75 7.10 -1.88 -3.84
C VAL A 75 6.21 -1.56 -5.03
N ILE A 76 6.20 -0.29 -5.41
CA ILE A 76 5.45 0.21 -6.55
C ILE A 76 6.47 0.58 -7.62
N SER A 77 6.52 -0.22 -8.68
CA SER A 77 7.52 -0.08 -9.73
C SER A 77 7.04 -0.76 -11.01
N LYS A 78 7.42 -0.22 -12.18
CA LYS A 78 7.13 -0.90 -13.45
C LYS A 78 7.90 -2.21 -13.64
N LYS A 79 9.03 -2.34 -12.94
CA LYS A 79 9.92 -3.50 -12.99
C LYS A 79 9.71 -4.33 -11.74
N GLU A 80 9.41 -5.61 -11.94
CA GLU A 80 9.27 -6.58 -10.87
C GLU A 80 10.54 -6.66 -10.01
N PRO A 81 10.42 -6.58 -8.67
CA PRO A 81 11.53 -6.81 -7.76
C PRO A 81 11.89 -8.30 -7.72
N LYS A 82 13.11 -8.63 -7.28
CA LYS A 82 13.53 -10.03 -7.14
C LYS A 82 12.97 -10.65 -5.85
N GLU A 83 12.78 -9.82 -4.85
CA GLU A 83 12.29 -10.15 -3.53
C GLU A 83 10.79 -10.50 -3.62
N ILE A 84 10.37 -11.59 -2.97
CA ILE A 84 8.97 -12.05 -2.94
C ILE A 84 8.26 -11.69 -1.63
N ASP A 85 9.01 -11.28 -0.60
CA ASP A 85 8.48 -10.99 0.73
C ASP A 85 7.70 -9.67 0.83
N CYS A 86 7.57 -8.94 -0.28
CA CYS A 86 6.89 -7.66 -0.38
C CYS A 86 5.86 -7.67 -1.51
N ILE A 87 4.80 -6.87 -1.33
CA ILE A 87 3.76 -6.71 -2.34
C ILE A 87 4.30 -5.89 -3.50
N TRP A 88 4.35 -6.46 -4.69
CA TRP A 88 4.71 -5.71 -5.89
C TRP A 88 3.47 -5.23 -6.64
N ILE A 89 3.43 -3.94 -6.96
CA ILE A 89 2.36 -3.34 -7.75
C ILE A 89 2.96 -2.69 -9.00
N PRO A 90 2.67 -3.21 -10.22
CA PRO A 90 3.17 -2.69 -11.49
C PRO A 90 2.44 -1.42 -11.92
N SER A 91 2.55 -0.34 -11.13
CA SER A 91 1.88 0.93 -11.38
C SER A 91 2.83 2.12 -11.40
N SER A 92 2.32 3.26 -11.86
CA SER A 92 3.02 4.54 -11.71
C SER A 92 2.86 5.06 -10.29
N THR A 93 3.90 5.68 -9.74
CA THR A 93 3.90 6.25 -8.38
C THR A 93 2.74 7.22 -8.14
N LYS A 94 2.43 8.08 -9.12
CA LYS A 94 1.31 9.04 -9.03
C LYS A 94 -0.05 8.35 -8.92
N LYS A 95 -0.37 7.46 -9.88
CA LYS A 95 -1.65 6.73 -9.90
C LYS A 95 -1.83 5.93 -8.62
N PHE A 96 -0.80 5.17 -8.24
CA PHE A 96 -0.82 4.38 -7.02
C PHE A 96 -1.09 5.25 -5.79
N TRP A 97 -0.41 6.39 -5.64
CA TRP A 97 -0.58 7.24 -4.47
C TRP A 97 -2.01 7.75 -4.31
N GLU A 98 -2.62 8.24 -5.40
CA GLU A 98 -4.01 8.71 -5.40
C GLU A 98 -5.00 7.59 -5.03
N ASP A 99 -4.80 6.39 -5.55
CA ASP A 99 -5.64 5.23 -5.26
C ASP A 99 -5.42 4.73 -3.81
N PHE A 100 -4.17 4.74 -3.34
CA PHE A 100 -3.78 4.30 -2.00
C PHE A 100 -4.35 5.21 -0.92
N GLU A 101 -4.24 6.54 -1.06
CA GLU A 101 -4.85 7.50 -0.12
C GLU A 101 -6.36 7.22 0.03
N ARG A 102 -7.07 7.08 -1.11
CA ARG A 102 -8.51 6.79 -1.11
C ARG A 102 -8.83 5.46 -0.43
N ARG A 103 -8.05 4.43 -0.71
CA ARG A 103 -8.29 3.09 -0.15
C ARG A 103 -8.02 3.03 1.35
N VAL A 104 -6.96 3.68 1.81
CA VAL A 104 -6.64 3.79 3.24
C VAL A 104 -7.78 4.51 3.96
N LEU A 105 -8.22 5.67 3.47
CA LEU A 105 -9.32 6.39 4.10
C LEU A 105 -10.61 5.59 4.13
N HIS A 106 -10.95 4.90 3.03
CA HIS A 106 -12.11 4.02 2.99
C HIS A 106 -12.07 2.92 4.05
N LEU A 107 -10.90 2.29 4.26
CA LEU A 107 -10.71 1.28 5.32
C LEU A 107 -10.90 1.89 6.72
N VAL A 108 -10.29 3.05 6.94
CA VAL A 108 -10.35 3.75 8.23
C VAL A 108 -11.78 4.19 8.56
N GLU A 109 -12.49 4.78 7.59
CA GLU A 109 -13.90 5.18 7.73
C GLU A 109 -14.83 3.98 7.97
N ALA A 110 -14.51 2.82 7.37
CA ALA A 110 -15.20 1.56 7.67
C ALA A 110 -14.85 1.00 9.05
N GLY A 111 -13.91 1.59 9.79
CA GLY A 111 -13.49 1.16 11.12
C GLY A 111 -12.42 0.06 11.13
N TYR A 112 -11.78 -0.24 10.00
CA TYR A 112 -10.61 -1.12 9.98
C TYR A 112 -9.38 -0.39 10.58
N PRO A 113 -8.51 -1.07 11.37
CA PRO A 113 -8.50 -2.50 11.69
C PRO A 113 -9.36 -2.93 12.88
N GLY A 114 -10.05 -2.01 13.57
CA GLY A 114 -10.83 -2.31 14.78
C GLY A 114 -12.14 -3.07 14.55
N CYS A 115 -12.69 -3.02 13.35
CA CYS A 115 -13.91 -3.75 12.95
C CYS A 115 -13.58 -5.07 12.26
N ILE A 116 -14.01 -6.18 12.87
CA ILE A 116 -14.02 -7.50 12.23
C ILE A 116 -15.04 -7.45 11.08
N GLY A 117 -14.57 -7.62 9.85
CA GLY A 117 -15.43 -7.59 8.67
C GLY A 117 -15.13 -6.45 7.69
N CYS A 118 -14.56 -5.35 8.19
CA CYS A 118 -14.41 -4.10 7.47
C CYS A 118 -13.12 -4.01 6.61
N GLY A 119 -12.33 -5.09 6.53
CA GLY A 119 -11.06 -5.14 5.79
C GLY A 119 -11.18 -5.28 4.27
N GLY A 120 -12.39 -5.23 3.72
CA GLY A 120 -12.65 -5.36 2.29
C GLY A 120 -12.38 -6.76 1.71
N PRO A 121 -12.37 -6.89 0.38
CA PRO A 121 -12.13 -8.14 -0.35
C PRO A 121 -10.77 -8.78 -0.06
N GLY A 122 -10.69 -10.11 -0.10
CA GLY A 122 -9.46 -10.88 0.12
C GLY A 122 -8.88 -10.72 1.53
N LYS A 123 -9.68 -10.31 2.53
CA LYS A 123 -9.24 -10.14 3.93
C LYS A 123 -9.11 -11.45 4.70
N ASP A 124 -9.82 -12.48 4.22
CA ASP A 124 -9.95 -13.78 4.87
C ASP A 124 -8.88 -14.76 4.34
N ASP A 125 -8.27 -14.46 3.20
CA ASP A 125 -7.23 -15.26 2.57
C ASP A 125 -5.84 -14.71 2.91
N GLU A 126 -4.86 -15.60 3.11
CA GLU A 126 -3.46 -15.19 3.16
C GLU A 126 -3.03 -14.69 1.78
N TRP A 127 -2.26 -13.60 1.77
CA TRP A 127 -1.77 -13.01 0.54
C TRP A 127 -0.71 -13.89 -0.13
N ASP A 128 -1.04 -14.46 -1.28
CA ASP A 128 -0.09 -15.13 -2.16
C ASP A 128 0.50 -14.13 -3.18
N GLU A 129 1.70 -13.64 -2.88
CA GLU A 129 2.41 -12.72 -3.77
C GLU A 129 2.78 -13.40 -5.09
N GLU A 130 3.17 -14.67 -5.09
CA GLU A 130 3.64 -15.36 -6.29
C GLU A 130 2.50 -15.52 -7.30
N GLU A 131 1.32 -15.96 -6.83
CA GLU A 131 0.12 -16.05 -7.64
C GLU A 131 -0.27 -14.67 -8.22
N ASN A 132 -0.27 -13.63 -7.38
CA ASN A 132 -0.59 -12.28 -7.82
C ASN A 132 0.39 -11.75 -8.88
N ARG A 133 1.69 -12.07 -8.78
CA ARG A 133 2.67 -11.76 -9.82
C ARG A 133 2.41 -12.52 -11.12
N ILE A 134 2.01 -13.77 -11.03
CA ILE A 134 1.62 -14.57 -12.20
C ILE A 134 0.43 -13.93 -12.92
N GLU A 135 -0.59 -13.50 -12.19
CA GLU A 135 -1.75 -12.80 -12.76
C GLU A 135 -1.35 -11.47 -13.43
N PHE A 136 -0.49 -10.66 -12.79
CA PHE A 136 0.02 -9.45 -13.43
C PHE A 136 0.81 -9.71 -14.72
N ARG A 137 1.52 -10.84 -14.82
CA ARG A 137 2.22 -11.22 -16.05
C ARG A 137 1.24 -11.64 -17.14
N LYS A 138 0.15 -12.32 -16.78
CA LYS A 138 -0.93 -12.70 -17.72
C LYS A 138 -1.66 -11.48 -18.27
N GLU A 139 -1.99 -10.50 -17.42
CA GLU A 139 -2.66 -9.26 -17.84
C GLU A 139 -1.81 -8.37 -18.76
N ARG A 140 -0.49 -8.61 -18.83
CA ARG A 140 0.48 -7.84 -19.62
C ARG A 140 0.89 -8.51 -20.93
N ASN A 141 0.53 -9.78 -21.14
CA ASN A 141 0.74 -10.54 -22.37
C ASN A 141 -0.49 -10.44 -23.28
#